data_AF-A0A3D5SV78-F1
#
_entry.id   AF-A0A3D5SV78-F1
#
_cell.length_a   1.000
_cell.length_b   1.000
_cell.length_c   1.000
_cell.angle_alpha   90.00
_cell.angle_beta   90.00
_cell.angle_gamma   90.00
#
_symmetry.space_group_name_H-M   'P 1'
#
loop_
_entity.id
_entity.type
_entity.pdbx_description
1 polymer ?
#
loop_
_entity_poly.entity_id
_entity_poly.type
_entity_poly.pdbx_seq_one_letter_code
_entity_poly.pdbx_strand_id
1 'polypeptide(L)'
;MEPWYKIATPRKEVREGRSFNPDEFAIALEQVVAGTAPEDYRDPAQFFARTCFTRALREHAGMVLRRLSGRTDNTSPVLTLITQFGGGKTHTLTTLYHLAKNGDAVAGHNGVADLVREAGVASVPKAKVAVFVGNAWDPQPGRETPWIDIARQLAGDKGVEALGPAAKTTPPGTDSIARVFQAAGAPVLLLFDEVLNFLNRHRGSAESFHAFIQNLTVATTGTTHGAAVISLPRSQVEMT
;
A
#
# COMPACT_ATOMS: atom_id res chain seq x y z
N MET A 1 -11.78 -12.06 34.35
CA MET A 1 -11.54 -12.16 32.90
C MET A 1 -11.58 -13.65 32.55
N GLU A 2 -12.48 -14.09 31.69
CA GLU A 2 -12.51 -15.50 31.27
C GLU A 2 -11.21 -15.83 30.51
N PRO A 3 -10.64 -17.03 30.70
CA PRO A 3 -9.46 -17.44 29.93
C PRO A 3 -9.75 -17.41 28.42
N TRP A 4 -8.81 -16.89 27.63
CA TRP A 4 -9.00 -16.67 26.18
C TRP A 4 -9.45 -17.93 25.43
N TYR A 5 -8.95 -19.11 25.83
CA TYR A 5 -9.28 -20.39 25.20
C TYR A 5 -10.75 -20.82 25.39
N LYS A 6 -11.51 -20.15 26.28
CA LYS A 6 -12.95 -20.36 26.47
C LYS A 6 -13.81 -19.42 25.63
N ILE A 7 -13.25 -18.30 25.18
CA ILE A 7 -13.98 -17.23 24.48
C ILE A 7 -13.52 -17.02 23.03
N ALA A 8 -12.36 -17.56 22.66
CA ALA A 8 -11.80 -17.49 21.32
C ALA A 8 -11.64 -18.90 20.77
N THR A 9 -12.15 -19.12 19.55
CA THR A 9 -11.91 -20.34 18.79
C THR A 9 -10.70 -20.11 17.89
N PRO A 10 -9.59 -20.86 18.03
CA PRO A 10 -8.44 -20.74 17.13
C PRO A 10 -8.84 -21.06 15.68
N ARG A 11 -8.06 -20.56 14.72
CA ARG A 11 -8.33 -20.81 13.30
C ARG A 11 -8.37 -22.30 12.99
N LYS A 12 -9.17 -22.67 11.99
CA LYS A 12 -9.42 -24.07 11.61
C LYS A 12 -8.12 -24.81 11.31
N GLU A 13 -7.18 -24.16 10.64
CA GLU A 13 -5.89 -24.71 10.22
C GLU A 13 -5.00 -25.08 11.43
N VAL A 14 -5.03 -24.24 12.47
CA VAL A 14 -4.31 -24.47 13.73
C VAL A 14 -4.98 -25.60 14.53
N ARG A 15 -6.32 -25.62 14.56
CA ARG A 15 -7.10 -26.66 15.25
C ARG A 15 -6.96 -28.03 14.60
N GLU A 16 -6.84 -28.06 13.28
CA GLU A 16 -6.68 -29.29 12.49
C GLU A 16 -5.20 -29.72 12.37
N GLY A 17 -4.27 -28.98 12.96
CA GLY A 17 -2.83 -29.26 12.90
C GLY A 17 -2.26 -29.23 11.49
N ARG A 18 -2.94 -28.58 10.53
CA ARG A 18 -2.57 -28.56 9.11
C ARG A 18 -1.36 -27.70 8.84
N SER A 19 -1.23 -26.56 9.53
CA SER A 19 -0.06 -25.71 9.43
C SER A 19 0.14 -24.90 10.70
N PHE A 20 1.40 -24.85 11.12
CA PHE A 20 1.90 -23.97 12.18
C PHE A 20 2.92 -22.99 11.61
N ASN A 21 3.07 -22.92 10.28
CA ASN A 21 4.04 -22.03 9.66
C ASN A 21 3.62 -20.57 9.88
N PRO A 22 4.39 -19.76 10.64
CA PRO A 22 4.09 -18.35 10.88
C PRO A 22 3.86 -17.54 9.60
N ASP A 23 4.52 -17.94 8.50
CA ASP A 23 4.43 -17.26 7.20
C ASP A 23 3.04 -17.38 6.58
N GLU A 24 2.28 -18.45 6.85
CA GLU A 24 0.88 -18.57 6.40
C GLU A 24 -0.07 -17.63 7.17
N PHE A 25 0.38 -17.15 8.32
CA PHE A 25 -0.36 -16.20 9.17
C PHE A 25 0.11 -14.76 8.99
N ALA A 26 1.23 -14.55 8.28
CA ALA A 26 1.71 -13.24 7.91
C ALA A 26 1.04 -12.77 6.60
N ILE A 27 0.76 -11.48 6.54
CA ILE A 27 0.24 -10.87 5.32
C ILE A 27 1.39 -10.45 4.41
N ALA A 28 1.31 -10.84 3.13
CA ALA A 28 2.28 -10.51 2.10
C ALA A 28 1.58 -9.69 1.00
N LEU A 29 1.82 -8.38 0.98
CA LEU A 29 1.10 -7.46 0.09
C LEU A 29 1.30 -7.80 -1.39
N GLU A 30 2.52 -8.22 -1.78
CA GLU A 30 2.84 -8.66 -3.13
C GLU A 30 2.01 -9.87 -3.56
N GLN A 31 1.74 -10.81 -2.65
CA GLN A 31 0.92 -11.99 -2.93
C GLN A 31 -0.55 -11.62 -3.05
N VAL A 32 -1.03 -10.67 -2.25
CA VAL A 32 -2.41 -10.14 -2.35
C VAL A 32 -2.60 -9.45 -3.70
N VAL A 33 -1.65 -8.62 -4.12
CA VAL A 33 -1.69 -7.92 -5.41
C VAL A 33 -1.61 -8.91 -6.59
N ALA A 34 -0.79 -9.96 -6.47
CA ALA A 34 -0.65 -11.00 -7.49
C ALA A 34 -1.82 -12.01 -7.53
N GLY A 35 -2.72 -11.98 -6.54
CA GLY A 35 -3.83 -12.94 -6.42
C GLY A 35 -3.40 -14.34 -5.95
N THR A 36 -2.17 -14.48 -5.46
CA THR A 36 -1.58 -15.75 -5.00
C THR A 36 -1.64 -15.93 -3.49
N ALA A 37 -2.03 -14.90 -2.73
CA ALA A 37 -2.23 -14.99 -1.29
C ALA A 37 -3.39 -15.95 -0.93
N PRO A 38 -3.38 -16.52 0.30
CA PRO A 38 -4.54 -17.22 0.87
C PRO A 38 -5.84 -16.40 0.76
N GLU A 39 -6.97 -17.10 0.64
CA GLU A 39 -8.29 -16.47 0.42
C GLU A 39 -8.64 -15.43 1.49
N ASP A 40 -8.29 -15.73 2.75
CA ASP A 40 -8.40 -14.83 3.90
C ASP A 40 -7.81 -13.42 3.68
N TYR A 41 -6.81 -13.29 2.80
CA TYR A 41 -6.13 -12.01 2.53
C TYR A 41 -6.49 -11.42 1.17
N ARG A 42 -6.75 -12.24 0.15
CA ARG A 42 -7.10 -11.76 -1.21
C ARG A 42 -8.58 -11.42 -1.37
N ASP A 43 -9.48 -12.09 -0.66
CA ASP A 43 -10.91 -11.79 -0.72
C ASP A 43 -11.24 -10.64 0.24
N PRO A 44 -11.80 -9.51 -0.24
CA PRO A 44 -12.08 -8.37 0.61
C PRO A 44 -13.08 -8.66 1.73
N ALA A 45 -14.06 -9.54 1.51
CA ALA A 45 -15.07 -9.84 2.52
C ALA A 45 -14.45 -10.64 3.67
N GLN A 46 -13.67 -11.68 3.36
CA GLN A 46 -12.93 -12.47 4.35
C GLN A 46 -11.87 -11.62 5.08
N PHE A 47 -11.15 -10.78 4.36
CA PHE A 47 -10.14 -9.89 4.93
C PHE A 47 -10.76 -8.92 5.95
N PHE A 48 -11.81 -8.20 5.58
CA PHE A 48 -12.45 -7.23 6.48
C PHE A 48 -13.19 -7.91 7.64
N ALA A 49 -13.77 -9.09 7.45
CA ALA A 49 -14.38 -9.85 8.55
C ALA A 49 -13.39 -10.20 9.68
N ARG A 50 -12.09 -10.27 9.37
CA ARG A 50 -11.01 -10.57 10.33
C ARG A 50 -10.18 -9.34 10.69
N THR A 51 -10.50 -8.17 10.14
CA THR A 51 -9.75 -6.93 10.35
C THR A 51 -10.21 -6.26 11.63
N CYS A 52 -9.28 -6.05 12.57
CA CYS A 52 -9.53 -5.17 13.71
C CYS A 52 -9.25 -3.73 13.30
N PHE A 53 -10.31 -2.92 13.17
CA PHE A 53 -10.18 -1.49 12.89
C PHE A 53 -9.71 -0.73 14.14
N THR A 54 -8.40 -0.83 14.40
CA THR A 54 -7.74 -0.06 15.46
C THR A 54 -7.81 1.44 15.18
N ARG A 55 -7.65 2.25 16.23
CA ARG A 55 -7.60 3.72 16.07
C ARG A 55 -6.58 4.16 15.02
N ALA A 56 -5.37 3.62 15.06
CA ALA A 56 -4.31 3.97 14.10
C ALA A 56 -4.69 3.59 12.66
N LEU A 57 -5.27 2.40 12.45
CA LEU A 57 -5.75 1.99 11.13
C LEU A 57 -6.84 2.95 10.61
N ARG A 58 -7.80 3.33 11.46
CA ARG A 58 -8.87 4.26 11.07
C ARG A 58 -8.33 5.66 10.75
N GLU A 59 -7.39 6.16 11.54
CA GLU A 59 -6.74 7.44 11.30
C GLU A 59 -5.97 7.45 9.97
N HIS A 60 -5.11 6.45 9.74
CA HIS A 60 -4.34 6.34 8.50
C HIS A 60 -5.23 6.15 7.27
N ALA A 61 -6.18 5.20 7.35
CA ALA A 61 -7.10 4.95 6.25
C ALA A 61 -8.00 6.15 5.97
N GLY A 62 -8.53 6.80 7.01
CA GLY A 62 -9.37 8.00 6.87
C GLY A 62 -8.64 9.15 6.18
N MET A 63 -7.36 9.40 6.49
CA MET A 63 -6.54 10.40 5.78
C MET A 63 -6.41 10.07 4.29
N VAL A 64 -6.15 8.80 3.95
CA VAL A 64 -6.04 8.36 2.55
C VAL A 64 -7.38 8.51 1.82
N LEU A 65 -8.50 8.08 2.42
CA LEU A 65 -9.82 8.19 1.80
C LEU A 65 -10.20 9.65 1.53
N ARG A 66 -9.90 10.58 2.44
CA ARG A 66 -10.11 12.02 2.23
C ARG A 66 -9.30 12.53 1.03
N ARG A 67 -8.00 12.21 0.98
CA ARG A 67 -7.11 12.58 -0.14
C ARG A 67 -7.59 12.04 -1.47
N LEU A 68 -7.98 10.77 -1.53
CA LEU A 68 -8.51 10.17 -2.76
C LEU A 68 -9.86 10.77 -3.18
N SER A 69 -10.61 11.33 -2.23
CA SER A 69 -11.87 12.06 -2.48
C SER A 69 -11.65 13.55 -2.81
N GLY A 70 -10.41 13.99 -3.02
CA GLY A 70 -10.09 15.39 -3.35
C GLY A 70 -10.03 16.34 -2.16
N ARG A 71 -10.20 15.85 -0.92
CA ARG A 71 -10.12 16.66 0.30
C ARG A 71 -8.68 16.79 0.77
N THR A 72 -8.26 18.02 1.01
CA THR A 72 -6.90 18.37 1.44
C THR A 72 -6.82 18.87 2.89
N ASP A 73 -7.96 19.16 3.52
CA ASP A 73 -8.03 19.63 4.89
C ASP A 73 -7.68 18.52 5.89
N ASN A 74 -6.79 18.81 6.85
CA ASN A 74 -6.35 17.84 7.87
C ASN A 74 -5.91 16.49 7.31
N THR A 75 -5.21 16.50 6.16
CA THR A 75 -4.67 15.32 5.52
C THR A 75 -3.21 15.49 5.16
N SER A 76 -2.47 14.38 5.12
CA SER A 76 -1.13 14.35 4.51
C SER A 76 -1.20 13.67 3.15
N PRO A 77 -0.64 14.27 2.08
CA PRO A 77 -0.52 13.62 0.78
C PRO A 77 0.41 12.40 0.82
N VAL A 78 1.38 12.40 1.74
CA VAL A 78 2.33 11.31 1.94
C VAL A 78 2.36 10.91 3.40
N LEU A 79 2.14 9.62 3.67
CA LEU A 79 2.05 9.04 5.00
C LEU A 79 3.18 8.04 5.19
N THR A 80 3.94 8.18 6.26
CA THR A 80 5.00 7.22 6.61
C THR A 80 4.54 6.35 7.78
N LEU A 81 4.46 5.05 7.57
CA LEU A 81 4.16 4.08 8.62
C LEU A 81 5.46 3.66 9.31
N ILE A 82 5.70 4.20 10.50
CA ILE A 82 6.85 3.87 11.34
C ILE A 82 6.36 3.07 12.55
N THR A 83 6.47 1.74 12.47
CA THR A 83 6.18 0.84 13.59
C THR A 83 7.26 -0.23 13.70
N GLN A 84 7.34 -0.88 14.85
CA GLN A 84 8.13 -2.11 15.03
C GLN A 84 7.62 -3.24 14.10
N PHE A 85 8.41 -4.31 13.97
CA PHE A 85 7.98 -5.56 13.33
C PHE A 85 6.69 -6.06 13.96
N GLY A 86 5.76 -6.57 13.14
CA GLY A 86 4.42 -6.97 13.60
C GLY A 86 3.44 -5.83 13.90
N GLY A 87 3.84 -4.55 13.77
CA GLY A 87 2.99 -3.40 14.07
C GLY A 87 1.89 -3.07 13.04
N GLY A 88 1.55 -4.01 12.14
CA GLY A 88 0.41 -3.87 11.23
C GLY A 88 0.62 -2.97 10.00
N LYS A 89 1.87 -2.68 9.58
CA LYS A 89 2.16 -1.87 8.39
C LYS A 89 1.60 -2.50 7.11
N THR A 90 2.01 -3.73 6.80
CA THR A 90 1.53 -4.47 5.63
C THR A 90 0.02 -4.72 5.69
N HIS A 91 -0.54 -4.89 6.89
CA HIS A 91 -1.99 -4.99 7.08
C HIS A 91 -2.72 -3.66 6.77
N THR A 92 -2.15 -2.53 7.17
CA THR A 92 -2.65 -1.19 6.83
C THR A 92 -2.58 -0.95 5.32
N LEU A 93 -1.45 -1.26 4.69
CA LEU A 93 -1.30 -1.16 3.24
C LEU A 93 -2.30 -2.06 2.49
N THR A 94 -2.52 -3.29 2.97
CA THR A 94 -3.50 -4.21 2.36
C THR A 94 -4.94 -3.74 2.55
N THR A 95 -5.26 -3.16 3.70
CA THR A 95 -6.57 -2.50 3.93
C THR A 95 -6.80 -1.39 2.92
N LEU A 96 -5.81 -0.51 2.73
CA LEU A 96 -5.88 0.57 1.74
C LEU A 96 -6.00 0.04 0.31
N TYR A 97 -5.26 -1.02 -0.03
CA TYR A 97 -5.36 -1.70 -1.32
C TYR A 97 -6.79 -2.17 -1.59
N HIS A 98 -7.40 -2.90 -0.66
CA HIS A 98 -8.77 -3.40 -0.80
C HIS A 98 -9.80 -2.29 -0.89
N LEU A 99 -9.68 -1.23 -0.09
CA LEU A 99 -10.58 -0.07 -0.16
C LEU A 99 -10.50 0.61 -1.53
N ALA A 100 -9.29 0.99 -1.95
CA ALA A 100 -9.07 1.78 -3.16
C ALA A 100 -9.33 0.99 -4.46
N LYS A 101 -9.00 -0.30 -4.48
CA LYS A 101 -9.19 -1.18 -5.65
C LYS A 101 -10.67 -1.46 -5.92
N ASN A 102 -11.43 -1.69 -4.86
CA ASN A 102 -12.83 -2.13 -4.95
C ASN A 102 -13.83 -0.97 -4.87
N GLY A 103 -13.48 0.16 -4.25
CA GLY A 103 -14.38 1.30 -4.07
C GLY A 103 -15.63 0.89 -3.29
N ASP A 104 -16.80 1.42 -3.67
CA ASP A 104 -18.06 1.16 -2.97
C ASP A 104 -18.50 -0.30 -2.89
N ALA A 105 -17.90 -1.20 -3.69
CA ALA A 105 -18.18 -2.63 -3.60
C ALA A 105 -17.87 -3.24 -2.21
N VAL A 106 -16.98 -2.62 -1.42
CA VAL A 106 -16.65 -3.08 -0.06
C VAL A 106 -17.31 -2.25 1.05
N ALA A 107 -18.17 -1.29 0.72
CA ALA A 107 -18.79 -0.40 1.70
C ALA A 107 -19.63 -1.15 2.75
N GLY A 108 -20.24 -2.28 2.37
CA GLY A 108 -21.02 -3.14 3.26
C GLY A 108 -20.20 -4.13 4.09
N HIS A 109 -18.88 -4.19 3.91
CA HIS A 109 -18.03 -5.12 4.66
C HIS A 109 -17.77 -4.61 6.09
N ASN A 110 -17.42 -5.53 6.99
CA ASN A 110 -17.25 -5.23 8.42
C ASN A 110 -16.32 -4.03 8.64
N GLY A 111 -16.77 -3.06 9.46
CA GLY A 111 -16.01 -1.86 9.83
C GLY A 111 -15.82 -0.79 8.75
N VAL A 112 -16.08 -1.09 7.47
CA VAL A 112 -15.84 -0.13 6.37
C VAL A 112 -16.81 1.06 6.42
N ALA A 113 -18.10 0.81 6.64
CA ALA A 113 -19.10 1.87 6.74
C ALA A 113 -18.78 2.87 7.88
N ASP A 114 -18.35 2.36 9.04
CA ASP A 114 -17.94 3.19 10.17
C ASP A 114 -16.69 4.01 9.83
N LEU A 115 -15.69 3.39 9.17
CA LEU A 115 -14.50 4.09 8.71
C LEU A 115 -14.83 5.23 7.73
N VAL A 116 -15.73 5.00 6.76
CA VAL A 116 -16.17 6.01 5.79
C VAL A 116 -16.85 7.18 6.50
N ARG A 117 -17.74 6.89 7.45
CA ARG A 117 -18.42 7.89 8.26
C ARG A 117 -17.45 8.71 9.10
N GLU A 118 -16.52 8.06 9.79
CA GLU A 118 -15.47 8.72 10.58
C GLU A 118 -14.50 9.55 9.71
N ALA A 119 -14.20 9.07 8.49
CA ALA A 119 -13.42 9.81 7.51
C ALA A 119 -14.18 11.04 6.98
N GLY A 120 -15.51 11.09 7.09
CA GLY A 120 -16.33 12.19 6.59
C GLY A 120 -16.27 12.32 5.07
N VAL A 121 -16.20 11.18 4.37
CA VAL A 121 -16.29 11.10 2.91
C VAL A 121 -17.61 10.46 2.51
N ALA A 122 -18.11 10.79 1.31
CA ALA A 122 -19.43 10.35 0.88
C ALA A 122 -19.50 8.85 0.56
N SER A 123 -18.39 8.28 0.05
CA SER A 123 -18.30 6.90 -0.38
C SER A 123 -16.84 6.43 -0.35
N VAL A 124 -16.58 5.14 -0.59
CA VAL A 124 -15.21 4.62 -0.68
C VAL A 124 -14.64 4.97 -2.06
N PRO A 125 -13.67 5.91 -2.16
CA PRO A 125 -13.14 6.33 -3.45
C PRO A 125 -12.41 5.18 -4.15
N LYS A 126 -12.81 4.91 -5.39
CA LYS A 126 -12.09 3.99 -6.27
C LYS A 126 -10.90 4.70 -6.91
N ALA A 127 -9.72 4.09 -6.85
CA ALA A 127 -8.47 4.69 -7.32
C ALA A 127 -7.64 3.72 -8.16
N LYS A 128 -6.70 4.27 -8.93
CA LYS A 128 -5.59 3.52 -9.53
C LYS A 128 -4.54 3.31 -8.45
N VAL A 129 -4.25 2.05 -8.17
CA VAL A 129 -3.33 1.65 -7.10
C VAL A 129 -2.06 1.11 -7.73
N ALA A 130 -0.91 1.66 -7.35
CA ALA A 130 0.40 1.08 -7.65
C ALA A 130 1.09 0.68 -6.35
N VAL A 131 1.70 -0.51 -6.37
CA VAL A 131 2.29 -1.16 -5.22
C VAL A 131 3.75 -1.50 -5.52
N PHE A 132 4.62 -1.17 -4.57
CA PHE A 132 6.03 -1.52 -4.59
C PHE A 132 6.38 -2.21 -3.28
N VAL A 133 6.85 -3.47 -3.34
CA VAL A 133 7.27 -4.23 -2.16
C VAL A 133 8.76 -4.52 -2.27
N GLY A 134 9.56 -3.86 -1.45
CA GLY A 134 11.02 -3.86 -1.60
C GLY A 134 11.70 -5.22 -1.43
N ASN A 135 11.07 -6.15 -0.69
CA ASN A 135 11.58 -7.52 -0.54
C ASN A 135 11.36 -8.41 -1.78
N ALA A 136 10.29 -8.15 -2.52
CA ALA A 136 9.84 -8.97 -3.64
C ALA A 136 10.16 -8.36 -5.01
N TRP A 137 10.57 -7.09 -5.03
CA TRP A 137 10.85 -6.37 -6.25
C TRP A 137 12.28 -6.61 -6.73
N ASP A 138 12.38 -7.04 -7.99
CA ASP A 138 13.62 -7.12 -8.76
C ASP A 138 13.37 -6.56 -10.17
N PRO A 139 14.37 -5.92 -10.80
CA PRO A 139 14.25 -5.37 -12.14
C PRO A 139 14.01 -6.48 -13.17
N GLN A 140 13.04 -6.28 -14.05
CA GLN A 140 12.69 -7.23 -15.12
C GLN A 140 12.31 -6.46 -16.39
N PRO A 141 12.34 -7.09 -17.59
CA PRO A 141 11.87 -6.45 -18.81
C PRO A 141 10.45 -5.87 -18.65
N GLY A 142 10.28 -4.59 -18.97
CA GLY A 142 9.02 -3.87 -18.80
C GLY A 142 8.80 -3.26 -17.41
N ARG A 143 9.67 -3.56 -16.44
CA ARG A 143 9.72 -2.98 -15.09
C ARG A 143 11.18 -2.78 -14.64
N GLU A 144 12.01 -2.24 -15.53
CA GLU A 144 13.46 -2.14 -15.34
C GLU A 144 13.83 -1.25 -14.15
N THR A 145 13.00 -0.27 -13.83
CA THR A 145 13.18 0.65 -12.70
C THR A 145 11.90 0.73 -11.87
N PRO A 146 11.99 1.06 -10.56
CA PRO A 146 10.81 1.17 -9.71
C PRO A 146 9.77 2.16 -10.24
N TRP A 147 10.20 3.25 -10.87
CA TRP A 147 9.28 4.24 -11.42
C TRP A 147 8.62 3.79 -12.73
N ILE A 148 9.31 3.00 -13.59
CA ILE A 148 8.67 2.36 -14.75
C ILE A 148 7.58 1.40 -14.28
N ASP A 149 7.87 0.58 -13.27
CA ASP A 149 6.90 -0.36 -12.71
C ASP A 149 5.66 0.37 -12.17
N ILE A 150 5.85 1.38 -11.32
CA ILE A 150 4.76 2.19 -10.78
C ILE A 150 3.94 2.84 -11.90
N ALA A 151 4.59 3.44 -12.90
CA ALA A 151 3.88 4.11 -13.99
C ALA A 151 3.03 3.12 -14.82
N ARG A 152 3.56 1.91 -15.04
CA ARG A 152 2.84 0.83 -15.72
C ARG A 152 1.65 0.33 -14.92
N GLN A 153 1.78 0.18 -13.60
CA GLN A 153 0.66 -0.20 -12.74
C GLN A 153 -0.48 0.83 -12.74
N LEU A 154 -0.15 2.13 -12.79
CA LEU A 154 -1.15 3.20 -12.81
C LEU A 154 -1.86 3.36 -14.15
N ALA A 155 -1.11 3.33 -15.26
CA ALA A 155 -1.61 3.76 -16.57
C ALA A 155 -1.14 2.89 -17.75
N GLY A 156 -0.53 1.73 -17.51
CA GLY A 156 0.01 0.85 -18.55
C GLY A 156 1.12 1.52 -19.36
N ASP A 157 1.16 1.26 -20.67
CA ASP A 157 2.19 1.82 -21.56
C ASP A 157 2.14 3.35 -21.62
N LYS A 158 0.96 3.97 -21.50
CA LYS A 158 0.83 5.43 -21.44
C LYS A 158 1.54 6.03 -20.23
N GLY A 159 1.52 5.33 -19.10
CA GLY A 159 2.28 5.74 -17.92
C GLY A 159 3.78 5.68 -18.17
N VAL A 160 4.26 4.60 -18.80
CA VAL A 160 5.68 4.47 -19.13
C VAL A 160 6.14 5.53 -20.13
N GLU A 161 5.33 5.82 -21.15
CA GLU A 161 5.58 6.91 -22.10
C GLU A 161 5.65 8.28 -21.41
N ALA A 162 4.75 8.52 -20.44
CA ALA A 162 4.73 9.75 -19.66
C ALA A 162 6.00 10.00 -18.83
N LEU A 163 6.80 8.98 -18.52
CA LEU A 163 8.09 9.17 -17.85
C LEU A 163 9.15 9.80 -18.76
N GLY A 164 9.07 9.55 -20.07
CA GLY A 164 10.03 10.00 -21.07
C GLY A 164 11.16 8.98 -21.34
N PRO A 165 12.01 9.26 -22.36
CA PRO A 165 12.94 8.27 -22.91
C PRO A 165 14.10 7.88 -21.96
N ALA A 166 14.46 8.75 -21.02
CA ALA A 166 15.53 8.51 -20.05
C ALA A 166 15.09 7.64 -18.85
N ALA A 167 13.84 7.19 -18.81
CA ALA A 167 13.28 6.47 -17.66
C ALA A 167 13.99 5.15 -17.34
N LYS A 168 14.75 4.55 -18.27
CA LYS A 168 15.49 3.32 -17.97
C LYS A 168 16.73 3.54 -17.10
N THR A 169 17.24 4.77 -17.05
CA THR A 169 18.53 5.07 -16.41
C THR A 169 18.43 6.20 -15.38
N THR A 170 17.45 7.07 -15.51
CA THR A 170 17.37 8.31 -14.73
C THR A 170 16.03 8.39 -14.00
N PRO A 171 16.03 8.67 -12.68
CA PRO A 171 14.79 8.85 -11.94
C PRO A 171 14.01 10.05 -12.51
N PRO A 172 12.67 9.95 -12.63
CA PRO A 172 11.86 11.00 -13.21
C PRO A 172 11.82 12.22 -12.29
N GLY A 173 11.80 13.42 -12.88
CA GLY A 173 11.46 14.65 -12.16
C GLY A 173 9.96 14.73 -11.84
N THR A 174 9.60 15.70 -11.00
CA THR A 174 8.22 15.96 -10.55
C THR A 174 7.23 16.07 -11.71
N ASP A 175 7.58 16.77 -12.81
CA ASP A 175 6.70 16.96 -13.95
C ASP A 175 6.38 15.66 -14.70
N SER A 176 7.37 14.77 -14.86
CA SER A 176 7.16 13.44 -15.44
C SER A 176 6.23 12.60 -14.57
N ILE A 177 6.42 12.63 -13.25
CA ILE A 177 5.54 11.93 -12.30
C ILE A 177 4.11 12.50 -12.34
N ALA A 178 3.96 13.82 -12.42
CA ALA A 178 2.65 14.46 -12.55
C ALA A 178 1.94 14.04 -13.85
N ARG A 179 2.66 13.93 -14.97
CA ARG A 179 2.11 13.39 -16.24
C ARG A 179 1.66 11.94 -16.09
N VAL A 180 2.38 11.11 -15.34
CA VAL A 180 1.95 9.73 -15.02
C VAL A 180 0.63 9.74 -14.23
N PHE A 181 0.52 10.59 -13.21
CA PHE A 181 -0.72 10.71 -12.43
C PHE A 181 -1.90 11.17 -13.29
N GLN A 182 -1.69 12.11 -14.21
CA GLN A 182 -2.70 12.53 -15.19
C GLN A 182 -3.09 11.38 -16.13
N ALA A 183 -2.11 10.61 -16.62
CA ALA A 183 -2.35 9.47 -17.49
C ALA A 183 -3.17 8.35 -16.82
N ALA A 184 -3.15 8.27 -15.48
CA ALA A 184 -3.96 7.32 -14.72
C ALA A 184 -5.47 7.58 -14.85
N GLY A 185 -5.87 8.83 -15.11
CA GLY A 185 -7.26 9.23 -15.37
C GLY A 185 -8.23 9.06 -14.20
N ALA A 186 -7.72 8.89 -12.97
CA ALA A 186 -8.48 8.66 -11.75
C ALA A 186 -7.62 9.03 -10.53
N PRO A 187 -8.19 9.09 -9.30
CA PRO A 187 -7.38 9.23 -8.09
C PRO A 187 -6.27 8.18 -8.02
N VAL A 188 -5.12 8.56 -7.46
CA VAL A 188 -3.92 7.71 -7.41
C VAL A 188 -3.57 7.35 -5.97
N LEU A 189 -3.41 6.06 -5.71
CA LEU A 189 -2.87 5.54 -4.45
C LEU A 189 -1.55 4.83 -4.71
N LEU A 190 -0.52 5.23 -3.99
CA LEU A 190 0.81 4.61 -4.05
C LEU A 190 1.08 3.92 -2.72
N LEU A 191 1.39 2.63 -2.77
CA LEU A 191 1.68 1.82 -1.58
C LEU A 191 3.11 1.27 -1.69
N PHE A 192 3.98 1.72 -0.80
CA PHE A 192 5.36 1.26 -0.71
C PHE A 192 5.54 0.47 0.58
N ASP A 193 5.91 -0.80 0.45
CA ASP A 193 6.25 -1.66 1.58
C ASP A 193 7.74 -2.02 1.56
N GLU A 194 8.34 -2.14 2.74
CA GLU A 194 9.70 -2.63 2.94
C GLU A 194 10.77 -1.92 2.08
N VAL A 195 10.64 -0.59 1.91
CA VAL A 195 11.54 0.19 1.03
C VAL A 195 13.00 0.19 1.49
N LEU A 196 13.25 0.06 2.80
CA LEU A 196 14.62 -0.05 3.31
C LEU A 196 15.28 -1.37 2.89
N ASN A 197 14.50 -2.45 2.77
CA ASN A 197 15.06 -3.73 2.29
C ASN A 197 15.43 -3.65 0.82
N PHE A 198 14.65 -2.92 0.01
CA PHE A 198 15.04 -2.62 -1.38
C PHE A 198 16.38 -1.88 -1.44
N LEU A 199 16.54 -0.79 -0.68
CA LEU A 199 17.78 -0.02 -0.62
C LEU A 199 18.99 -0.87 -0.19
N ASN A 200 18.78 -1.80 0.75
CA ASN A 200 19.81 -2.72 1.23
C ASN A 200 20.21 -3.77 0.19
N ARG A 201 19.24 -4.34 -0.54
CA ARG A 201 19.48 -5.33 -1.61
C ARG A 201 20.07 -4.71 -2.87
N HIS A 202 19.60 -3.51 -3.23
CA HIS A 202 19.93 -2.82 -4.48
C HIS A 202 20.77 -1.56 -4.23
N ARG A 203 21.89 -1.69 -3.52
CA ARG A 203 22.73 -0.55 -3.10
C ARG A 203 23.17 0.36 -4.27
N GLY A 204 23.45 -0.21 -5.44
CA GLY A 204 23.81 0.55 -6.64
C GLY A 204 22.69 1.44 -7.19
N SER A 205 21.44 1.19 -6.79
CA SER A 205 20.26 2.00 -7.16
C SER A 205 19.73 2.83 -5.99
N ALA A 206 20.44 2.88 -4.86
CA ALA A 206 19.97 3.56 -3.65
C ALA A 206 19.79 5.07 -3.87
N GLU A 207 20.76 5.72 -4.51
CA GLU A 207 20.73 7.15 -4.78
C GLU A 207 19.62 7.52 -5.78
N SER A 208 19.49 6.77 -6.87
CA SER A 208 18.43 7.00 -7.86
C SER A 208 17.04 6.74 -7.29
N PHE A 209 16.88 5.71 -6.46
CA PHE A 209 15.63 5.43 -5.76
C PHE A 209 15.28 6.51 -4.72
N HIS A 210 16.27 7.00 -3.96
CA HIS A 210 16.07 8.11 -3.04
C HIS A 210 15.58 9.36 -3.77
N ALA A 211 16.25 9.73 -4.89
CA ALA A 211 15.81 10.83 -5.74
C ALA A 211 14.39 10.63 -6.28
N PHE A 212 14.05 9.40 -6.68
CA PHE A 212 12.69 9.05 -7.10
C PHE A 212 11.66 9.26 -5.99
N ILE A 213 11.89 8.74 -4.78
CA ILE A 213 10.97 8.91 -3.65
C ILE A 213 10.80 10.39 -3.27
N GLN A 214 11.88 11.17 -3.33
CA GLN A 214 11.82 12.61 -3.11
C GLN A 214 10.93 13.30 -4.16
N ASN A 215 11.18 13.08 -5.45
CA ASN A 215 10.39 13.67 -6.53
C ASN A 215 8.92 13.22 -6.48
N LEU A 216 8.67 11.95 -6.14
CA LEU A 216 7.35 11.37 -5.97
C LEU A 216 6.58 12.04 -4.83
N THR A 217 7.26 12.33 -3.71
CA THR A 217 6.67 13.02 -2.56
C THR A 217 6.23 14.43 -2.93
N VAL A 218 7.09 15.16 -3.66
CA VAL A 218 6.77 16.51 -4.15
C VAL A 218 5.59 16.46 -5.13
N ALA A 219 5.61 15.53 -6.10
CA ALA A 219 4.53 15.38 -7.07
C ALA A 219 3.19 15.00 -6.41
N THR A 220 3.22 14.12 -5.40
CA THR A 220 2.02 13.70 -4.65
C THR A 220 1.45 14.84 -3.82
N THR A 221 2.31 15.74 -3.33
CA THR A 221 1.88 16.96 -2.62
C THR A 221 1.16 17.93 -3.56
N GLY A 222 1.56 18.01 -4.83
CA GLY A 222 0.95 18.88 -5.84
C GLY A 222 -0.41 18.40 -6.38
N THR A 223 -0.80 17.14 -6.16
CA THR A 223 -2.12 16.63 -6.57
C THR A 223 -3.16 16.80 -5.46
N THR A 224 -4.44 16.94 -5.83
CA THR A 224 -5.56 16.95 -4.88
C THR A 224 -6.19 15.58 -4.69
N HIS A 225 -6.06 14.68 -5.67
CA HIS A 225 -6.67 13.35 -5.70
C HIS A 225 -5.60 12.26 -5.65
N GLY A 226 -4.68 12.36 -4.70
CA GLY A 226 -3.57 11.43 -4.60
C GLY A 226 -3.03 11.27 -3.20
N ALA A 227 -2.65 10.04 -2.86
CA ALA A 227 -1.99 9.69 -1.61
C ALA A 227 -0.86 8.68 -1.84
N ALA A 228 0.21 8.82 -1.07
CA ALA A 228 1.27 7.83 -0.98
C ALA A 228 1.41 7.35 0.47
N VAL A 229 1.58 6.05 0.66
CA VAL A 229 1.84 5.45 1.98
C VAL A 229 3.12 4.63 1.88
N ILE A 230 4.11 4.98 2.70
CA ILE A 230 5.44 4.38 2.70
C ILE A 230 5.68 3.72 4.04
N SER A 231 5.94 2.42 4.02
CA SER A 231 6.32 1.66 5.20
C SER A 231 7.84 1.74 5.41
N LEU A 232 8.24 2.11 6.62
CA LEU A 232 9.64 2.08 7.04
C LEU A 232 9.75 1.23 8.31
N PRO A 233 10.65 0.24 8.36
CA PRO A 233 11.00 -0.36 9.63
C PRO A 233 11.68 0.69 10.50
N ARG A 234 11.25 0.81 11.77
CA ARG A 234 12.02 1.59 12.74
C ARG A 234 13.28 0.77 13.08
N SER A 235 14.45 1.34 12.75
CA SER A 235 15.83 0.85 12.97
C SER A 235 16.02 -0.33 13.93
N GLN A 236 16.76 -1.34 13.48
CA GLN A 236 17.50 -2.29 14.32
C GLN A 236 18.66 -1.55 15.02
N VAL A 237 18.53 -1.34 16.33
CA VAL A 237 19.70 -1.28 17.23
C VAL A 237 20.00 -2.70 17.77
N GLU A 238 19.38 -3.74 17.21
CA GLU A 238 19.47 -5.12 17.70
C GLU A 238 19.71 -6.13 16.55
N MET A 239 20.64 -5.80 15.64
CA MET A 239 21.24 -6.79 14.72
C MET A 239 22.76 -6.91 14.95
N THR A 240 23.16 -6.87 16.22
CA THR A 240 24.48 -7.27 16.74
C THR A 240 24.28 -8.25 17.87
#